data_AF-A0A0F9F3Y4-F1
#
_entry.id   AF-A0A0F9F3Y4-F1
#
_cell.length_a   1.000
_cell.length_b   1.000
_cell.length_c   1.000
_cell.angle_alpha   90.00
_cell.angle_beta   90.00
_cell.angle_gamma   90.00
#
_symmetry.space_group_name_H-M   'P 1'
#
loop_
_entity.id
_entity.type
_entity.pdbx_description
1 polymer ?
#
loop_
_entity_poly.entity_id
_entity_poly.type
_entity_poly.pdbx_seq_one_letter_code
_entity_poly.pdbx_strand_id
1 'polypeptide(L)'
;MPLLGKTIDKKNSRDWYYALMDYGNMLKKKFPELNKKSTHYRKQSSFKGSNRQIRGEFLKILIKKKVLSESEIRKHFKNINYQKMKQILNQLEKEGFIKREEDAFRFVK
;
A
#
# COMPACT_ATOMS: atom_id res chain seq x y z
N MET A 1 7.92 18.76 18.82
CA MET A 1 7.57 17.71 19.81
C MET A 1 8.24 18.00 21.17
N PRO A 2 7.73 18.91 22.00
CA PRO A 2 8.44 19.35 23.21
C PRO A 2 8.11 18.56 24.49
N LEU A 3 6.96 17.87 24.55
CA LEU A 3 6.48 17.23 25.77
C LEU A 3 7.11 15.85 26.02
N LEU A 4 7.30 15.07 24.95
CA LEU A 4 7.81 13.69 25.06
C LEU A 4 9.21 13.61 25.69
N GLY A 5 10.10 14.54 25.32
CA GLY A 5 11.46 14.59 25.87
C GLY A 5 11.51 14.99 27.35
N LYS A 6 10.44 15.59 27.89
CA LYS A 6 10.31 15.93 29.32
C LYS A 6 9.72 14.79 30.15
N THR A 7 9.00 13.86 29.53
CA THR A 7 8.28 12.77 30.23
C THR A 7 8.95 11.41 30.09
N ILE A 8 9.95 11.29 29.21
CA ILE A 8 10.65 10.03 28.98
C ILE A 8 11.51 9.65 30.19
N ASP A 9 11.43 8.38 30.59
CA ASP A 9 12.43 7.82 31.49
C ASP A 9 13.74 7.66 30.72
N LYS A 10 14.73 8.52 31.01
CA LYS A 10 16.04 8.48 30.35
C LYS A 10 16.89 7.27 30.75
N LYS A 11 16.57 6.62 31.87
CA LYS A 11 17.29 5.41 32.32
C LYS A 11 16.75 4.18 31.62
N ASN A 12 15.43 4.08 31.47
CA ASN A 12 14.76 2.93 30.82
C ASN A 12 13.89 3.37 29.63
N SER A 13 14.46 4.14 28.70
CA SER A 13 13.70 4.75 27.60
C SER A 13 12.98 3.72 26.73
N ARG A 14 13.57 2.52 26.55
CA ARG A 14 12.97 1.43 25.79
C ARG A 14 11.63 0.99 26.41
N ASP A 15 11.64 0.71 27.70
CA ASP A 15 10.45 0.20 28.40
C ASP A 15 9.35 1.26 28.46
N TRP A 16 9.72 2.53 28.59
CA TRP A 16 8.77 3.64 28.51
C TRP A 16 8.06 3.69 27.13
N TYR A 17 8.82 3.55 26.03
CA TYR A 17 8.23 3.49 24.70
C TYR A 17 7.37 2.24 24.48
N TYR A 18 7.79 1.09 25.02
CA TYR A 18 7.00 -0.14 24.95
C TYR A 18 5.69 -0.01 25.73
N ALA A 19 5.73 0.51 26.95
CA ALA A 19 4.54 0.78 27.74
C ALA A 19 3.57 1.74 27.01
N LEU A 20 4.09 2.76 26.32
CA LEU A 20 3.27 3.67 25.51
C LEU A 20 2.59 2.94 24.34
N MET A 21 3.31 2.06 23.64
CA MET A 21 2.76 1.25 22.55
C MET A 21 1.70 0.26 23.04
N ASP A 22 1.97 -0.42 24.15
CA ASP A 22 1.05 -1.38 24.76
C ASP A 22 -0.22 -0.69 25.28
N TYR A 23 -0.06 0.51 25.86
CA TYR A 23 -1.20 1.33 26.25
C TYR A 23 -2.05 1.73 25.03
N GLY A 24 -1.42 2.12 23.93
CA GLY A 24 -2.11 2.38 22.66
C GLY A 24 -2.89 1.16 22.14
N ASN A 25 -2.29 -0.03 22.20
CA ASN A 25 -2.94 -1.29 21.83
C ASN A 25 -4.14 -1.62 22.75
N MET A 26 -3.97 -1.46 24.06
CA MET A 26 -5.03 -1.64 25.04
C MET A 26 -6.20 -0.69 24.76
N LEU A 27 -5.93 0.59 24.49
CA LEU A 27 -6.95 1.59 24.16
C LEU A 27 -7.70 1.22 22.88
N LYS A 28 -7.00 0.77 21.83
CA LYS A 28 -7.63 0.31 20.58
C LYS A 28 -8.57 -0.87 20.81
N LYS A 29 -8.21 -1.81 21.70
CA LYS A 29 -9.05 -2.97 22.06
C LYS A 29 -10.26 -2.56 22.91
N LYS A 30 -10.06 -1.69 23.90
CA LYS A 30 -11.11 -1.26 24.84
C LYS A 30 -12.10 -0.29 24.20
N PHE A 31 -11.63 0.56 23.28
CA PHE A 31 -12.42 1.63 22.67
C PHE A 31 -12.19 1.71 21.14
N PRO A 32 -12.64 0.71 20.37
CA PRO A 32 -12.43 0.66 18.91
C PRO A 32 -13.02 1.87 18.18
N GLU A 33 -14.08 2.48 18.73
CA GLU A 33 -14.77 3.63 18.18
C GLU A 33 -13.93 4.92 18.19
N LEU A 34 -12.97 5.05 19.10
CA LEU A 34 -12.14 6.26 19.21
C LEU A 34 -11.31 6.50 17.96
N ASN A 35 -10.81 5.42 17.34
CA ASN A 35 -10.07 5.52 16.07
C ASN A 35 -10.92 6.10 14.94
N LYS A 36 -12.25 5.87 14.97
CA LYS A 36 -13.19 6.38 13.96
C LYS A 36 -13.49 7.88 14.13
N LYS A 37 -13.24 8.44 15.32
CA LYS A 37 -13.45 9.86 15.63
C LYS A 37 -12.29 10.76 15.17
N SER A 38 -11.17 10.19 14.73
CA SER A 38 -10.06 10.98 14.19
C SER A 38 -10.50 11.70 12.92
N THR A 39 -10.14 12.98 12.80
CA THR A 39 -10.30 13.75 11.54
C THR A 39 -9.57 13.12 10.36
N HIS A 40 -8.52 12.34 10.65
CA HIS A 40 -7.75 11.58 9.64
C HIS A 40 -8.32 10.18 9.39
N TYR A 41 -9.38 9.76 10.09
CA TYR A 41 -9.97 8.46 9.86
C TYR A 41 -10.64 8.42 8.49
N ARG A 42 -10.15 7.51 7.63
CA ARG A 42 -10.77 7.23 6.34
C ARG A 42 -10.98 5.73 6.24
N LYS A 43 -12.24 5.31 6.06
CA LYS A 43 -12.55 3.89 5.83
C LYS A 43 -11.81 3.41 4.59
N GLN A 44 -11.00 2.39 4.76
CA GLN A 44 -10.29 1.77 3.63
C GLN A 44 -11.32 1.23 2.64
N SER A 45 -11.18 1.59 1.36
CA SER A 45 -12.00 1.02 0.28
C SER A 45 -11.82 -0.49 0.17
N SER A 46 -12.84 -1.18 -0.34
CA SER A 46 -12.79 -2.62 -0.59
C SER A 46 -11.56 -2.97 -1.42
N PHE A 47 -10.92 -4.09 -1.08
CA PHE A 47 -9.75 -4.54 -1.83
C PHE A 47 -10.15 -5.08 -3.22
N LYS A 48 -11.26 -5.81 -3.28
CA LYS A 48 -11.79 -6.40 -4.53
C LYS A 48 -12.14 -5.30 -5.53
N GLY A 49 -11.60 -5.39 -6.75
CA GLY A 49 -11.74 -4.42 -7.84
C GLY A 49 -10.91 -3.13 -7.70
N SER A 50 -10.13 -3.01 -6.61
CA SER A 50 -9.33 -1.81 -6.35
C SER A 50 -8.06 -1.76 -7.19
N ASN A 51 -7.49 -0.57 -7.35
CA ASN A 51 -6.19 -0.38 -8.00
C ASN A 51 -5.08 -1.18 -7.30
N ARG A 52 -5.17 -1.36 -5.98
CA ARG A 52 -4.21 -2.13 -5.18
C ARG A 52 -4.22 -3.61 -5.57
N GLN A 53 -5.40 -4.19 -5.77
CA GLN A 53 -5.52 -5.58 -6.24
C GLN A 53 -4.95 -5.74 -7.64
N ILE A 54 -5.38 -4.90 -8.58
CA ILE A 54 -4.98 -5.00 -10.00
C ILE A 54 -3.47 -4.85 -10.15
N ARG A 55 -2.87 -3.88 -9.43
CA ARG A 55 -1.42 -3.68 -9.40
C ARG A 55 -0.68 -4.91 -8.89
N GLY A 56 -1.13 -5.49 -7.79
CA GLY A 56 -0.51 -6.69 -7.23
C GLY A 56 -0.60 -7.89 -8.18
N GLU A 57 -1.74 -8.05 -8.85
CA GLU A 57 -1.94 -9.11 -9.85
C GLU A 57 -1.02 -8.92 -11.07
N PHE A 58 -0.91 -7.69 -11.56
CA PHE A 58 -0.01 -7.33 -12.65
C PHE A 58 1.46 -7.64 -12.31
N LEU A 59 1.92 -7.16 -11.16
CA LEU A 59 3.27 -7.42 -10.68
C LEU A 59 3.52 -8.92 -10.47
N LYS A 60 2.55 -9.66 -9.94
CA LYS A 60 2.65 -11.12 -9.76
C LYS A 60 2.88 -11.84 -11.10
N ILE A 61 2.21 -11.42 -12.18
CA ILE A 61 2.44 -11.98 -13.51
C ILE A 61 3.82 -11.60 -14.03
N LEU A 62 4.20 -10.32 -13.90
CA LEU A 62 5.51 -9.83 -14.35
C LEU A 62 6.69 -10.47 -13.62
N ILE A 63 6.57 -10.76 -12.32
CA ILE A 63 7.61 -11.47 -11.57
C ILE A 63 7.84 -12.87 -12.16
N LYS A 64 6.77 -13.53 -12.65
CA LYS A 64 6.85 -14.86 -13.27
C LYS A 64 7.34 -14.83 -14.71
N LYS A 65 6.79 -13.94 -15.54
CA LYS A 65 7.06 -13.90 -16.98
C LYS A 65 8.23 -12.98 -17.37
N LYS A 66 8.69 -12.12 -16.47
CA LYS A 66 9.69 -11.04 -16.64
C LYS A 66 9.27 -9.92 -17.60
N VAL A 67 8.57 -10.27 -18.67
CA VAL A 67 8.03 -9.37 -19.69
C VAL A 67 6.56 -9.72 -19.93
N LEU A 68 5.73 -8.73 -20.21
CA LEU A 68 4.31 -8.90 -20.51
C LEU A 68 3.87 -7.92 -21.60
N SER A 69 3.29 -8.43 -22.68
CA SER A 69 2.82 -7.61 -23.81
C SER A 69 1.46 -6.95 -23.53
N GLU A 70 1.15 -5.84 -24.22
CA GLU A 70 -0.15 -5.17 -24.05
C GLU A 70 -1.34 -6.08 -24.40
N SER A 71 -1.17 -6.96 -25.39
CA SER A 71 -2.19 -7.94 -25.79
C SER A 71 -2.47 -8.97 -24.69
N GLU A 72 -1.44 -9.47 -24.01
CA GLU A 72 -1.58 -10.39 -22.87
C GLU A 72 -2.27 -9.71 -21.68
N ILE A 73 -1.96 -8.43 -21.44
CA ILE A 73 -2.58 -7.63 -20.38
C ILE A 73 -4.08 -7.51 -20.65
N ARG A 74 -4.48 -7.13 -21.87
CA ARG A 74 -5.89 -7.03 -22.26
C ARG A 74 -6.61 -8.38 -22.14
N LYS A 75 -5.93 -9.48 -22.49
CA LYS A 75 -6.50 -10.84 -22.37
C LYS A 75 -6.71 -11.26 -20.92
N HIS A 76 -5.79 -10.93 -20.02
CA HIS A 76 -5.91 -11.24 -18.59
C HIS A 76 -6.92 -10.34 -17.86
N PHE A 77 -6.97 -9.06 -18.21
CA PHE A 77 -7.75 -8.05 -17.49
C PHE A 77 -8.97 -7.56 -18.29
N LYS A 78 -9.79 -8.50 -18.80
CA LYS A 78 -10.95 -8.19 -19.66
C LYS A 78 -11.98 -7.24 -19.04
N ASN A 79 -12.12 -7.26 -17.71
CA ASN A 79 -13.15 -6.50 -16.99
C ASN A 79 -12.68 -5.10 -16.55
N ILE A 80 -11.51 -4.65 -17.00
CA ILE A 80 -10.92 -3.37 -16.61
C ILE A 80 -10.96 -2.43 -17.82
N ASN A 81 -11.50 -1.23 -17.62
CA ASN A 81 -11.49 -0.22 -18.67
C ASN A 81 -10.05 0.21 -19.03
N TYR A 82 -9.87 0.63 -20.27
CA TYR A 82 -8.54 0.98 -20.80
C TYR A 82 -7.89 2.15 -20.04
N GLN A 83 -8.68 3.17 -19.66
CA GLN A 83 -8.17 4.34 -18.95
C GLN A 83 -7.59 3.99 -17.56
N LYS A 84 -8.30 3.17 -16.79
CA LYS A 84 -7.88 2.69 -15.47
C LYS A 84 -6.65 1.81 -15.57
N MET A 85 -6.58 0.96 -16.59
CA MET A 85 -5.39 0.17 -16.88
C MET A 85 -4.18 1.08 -17.16
N LYS A 86 -4.34 2.06 -18.04
CA LYS A 86 -3.29 3.03 -18.38
C LYS A 86 -2.81 3.82 -17.16
N GLN A 87 -3.72 4.26 -16.29
CA GLN A 87 -3.36 4.92 -15.03
C GLN A 87 -2.52 4.02 -14.13
N ILE A 88 -2.90 2.75 -13.98
CA ILE A 88 -2.18 1.79 -13.16
C ILE A 88 -0.76 1.53 -13.70
N LEU A 89 -0.63 1.31 -15.01
CA LEU A 89 0.65 1.09 -15.66
C LEU A 89 1.58 2.30 -15.52
N ASN A 90 1.07 3.49 -15.77
CA ASN A 90 1.84 4.73 -15.59
C ASN A 90 2.29 4.93 -14.14
N GLN A 91 1.46 4.52 -13.17
CA GLN A 91 1.82 4.63 -11.77
C GLN A 91 2.91 3.61 -11.39
N LEU A 92 2.83 2.38 -11.88
CA LEU A 92 3.86 1.36 -11.67
C LEU A 92 5.21 1.75 -12.30
N GLU A 93 5.17 2.41 -13.46
CA GLU A 93 6.33 2.95 -14.15
C GLU A 93 6.96 4.10 -13.36
N LYS A 94 6.16 5.08 -12.90
CA LYS A 94 6.63 6.19 -12.06
C LYS A 94 7.27 5.73 -10.75
N GLU A 95 6.78 4.64 -10.18
CA GLU A 95 7.32 4.04 -8.95
C GLU A 95 8.56 3.16 -9.20
N GLY A 96 8.94 2.95 -10.46
CA GLY A 96 10.13 2.19 -10.85
C GLY A 96 9.98 0.67 -10.75
N PHE A 97 8.75 0.15 -10.67
CA PHE A 97 8.54 -1.31 -10.68
C PHE A 97 8.66 -1.91 -12.08
N ILE A 98 8.26 -1.14 -13.10
CA ILE A 98 8.18 -1.60 -14.48
C ILE A 98 8.78 -0.57 -15.43
N LYS A 99 9.23 -1.02 -16.61
CA LYS A 99 9.63 -0.17 -17.73
C LYS A 99 8.82 -0.56 -18.97
N ARG A 100 8.34 0.44 -19.70
CA ARG A 100 7.70 0.23 -21.00
C ARG A 100 8.77 0.07 -22.08
N GLU A 101 8.65 -1.02 -22.82
CA GLU A 101 9.31 -1.31 -24.11
C GLU A 101 8.23 -1.24 -25.19
N GLU A 102 8.58 -1.06 -26.47
CA GLU A 102 7.65 -0.66 -27.56
C GLU A 102 6.23 -1.25 -27.45
N ASP A 103 6.10 -2.58 -27.33
CA ASP A 103 4.82 -3.29 -27.16
C ASP A 103 4.70 -4.10 -25.85
N ALA A 104 5.61 -3.88 -24.90
CA ALA A 104 5.72 -4.71 -23.71
C ALA A 104 6.09 -3.94 -22.43
N PHE A 105 5.85 -4.59 -21.30
CA PHE A 105 6.25 -4.12 -19.98
C PHE A 105 7.22 -5.10 -19.36
N ARG A 106 8.35 -4.60 -18.86
CA ARG A 106 9.37 -5.40 -18.19
C ARG A 106 9.44 -5.05 -16.70
N PHE A 107 9.69 -6.06 -15.87
CA PHE A 107 9.95 -5.86 -14.44
C PHE A 107 11.40 -5.40 -14.20
N VAL A 108 11.61 -4.39 -13.34
CA VAL A 108 12.91 -3.70 -13.19
C VAL A 108 13.49 -3.78 -11.77
N LYS A 109 12.71 -4.21 -10.77
CA LYS A 109 13.09 -4.15 -9.35
C LYS A 109 13.43 -5.50 -8.74
#